data_AF-A0A0A1UKC8-F1
#
_entry.id   AF-A0A0A1UKC8-F1
#
_cell.length_a   1.000
_cell.length_b   1.000
_cell.length_c   1.000
_cell.angle_alpha   90.00
_cell.angle_beta   90.00
_cell.angle_gamma   90.00
#
_symmetry.space_group_name_H-M   'P 1'
#
loop_
_entity.id
_entity.type
_entity.pdbx_description
1 polymer ?
#
loop_
_entity_poly.entity_id
_entity_poly.type
_entity_poly.pdbx_seq_one_letter_code
_entity_poly.pdbx_strand_id
1 'polypeptide(L)'
;MKFLASLSFLALHTLFDLVSATNSTQTCTSIEVRKEWRNLTAVERKAWIEAVNCLNTRPRSGKLNPPLNTVVDYSEIYDQIAPVTENSTYYDDFVYAHMDLNRKKANPPRSHRLT
;
A
#
# COMPACT_ATOMS: atom_id res chain seq x y z
N MET A 1 42.46 31.21 38.98
CA MET A 1 41.64 29.99 39.04
C MET A 1 41.48 29.47 37.63
N LYS A 2 42.09 28.31 37.36
CA LYS A 2 41.95 27.55 36.12
C LYS A 2 40.74 26.60 36.29
N PHE A 3 40.21 26.19 35.14
CA PHE A 3 39.27 25.09 34.91
C PHE A 3 37.78 25.41 34.97
N LEU A 4 37.08 24.72 34.06
CA LEU A 4 35.63 24.63 33.81
C LEU A 4 35.09 25.76 32.90
N ALA A 5 34.61 25.55 31.68
CA ALA A 5 34.28 24.33 30.95
C ALA A 5 34.36 24.60 29.44
N SER A 6 35.46 24.21 28.81
CA SER A 6 35.52 23.98 27.36
C SER A 6 35.06 22.54 27.12
N LEU A 7 33.75 22.34 27.00
CA LEU A 7 33.13 21.04 26.74
C LEU A 7 31.90 21.18 25.82
N SER A 8 31.90 22.18 24.92
CA SER A 8 30.71 22.52 24.12
C SER A 8 30.80 22.25 22.61
N PHE A 9 31.85 21.60 22.09
CA PHE A 9 31.98 21.42 20.62
C PHE A 9 32.41 20.02 20.15
N LEU A 10 32.26 18.97 20.96
CA LEU A 10 32.60 17.60 20.55
C LEU A 10 31.45 16.59 20.62
N ALA A 11 30.23 17.01 20.95
CA ALA A 11 29.07 16.13 21.05
C ALA A 11 28.02 16.34 19.94
N LEU A 12 28.42 16.87 18.78
CA LEU A 12 27.48 17.14 17.67
C LEU A 12 27.78 16.39 16.36
N HIS A 13 28.66 15.38 16.36
CA HIS A 13 29.07 14.71 15.10
C HIS A 13 28.84 13.20 15.05
N THR A 14 28.03 12.61 15.92
CA THR A 14 27.78 11.15 15.89
C THR A 14 26.31 10.78 15.77
N LEU A 15 25.56 11.50 14.93
CA LEU A 15 24.24 11.07 14.46
C LEU A 15 24.14 11.30 12.95
N PHE A 16 25.07 10.74 12.20
CA PHE A 16 24.87 10.40 10.80
C PHE A 16 25.09 8.89 10.67
N ASP A 17 24.22 8.13 11.35
CA ASP A 17 24.09 6.71 11.08
C ASP A 17 23.46 6.55 9.70
N LEU A 18 24.38 6.44 8.75
CA LEU A 18 24.32 5.80 7.46
C LEU A 18 23.07 4.93 7.25
N VAL A 19 22.00 5.51 6.69
CA VAL A 19 21.01 4.73 5.94
C VAL A 19 21.67 4.34 4.62
N SER A 20 22.51 3.31 4.66
CA SER A 20 22.76 2.51 3.46
C SER A 20 21.49 1.71 3.20
N ALA A 21 20.58 2.27 2.40
CA ALA A 21 19.60 1.47 1.70
C ALA A 21 20.39 0.43 0.91
N THR A 22 20.43 -0.81 1.39
CA THR A 22 20.91 -1.93 0.60
C THR A 22 19.91 -2.08 -0.53
N ASN A 23 20.23 -1.48 -1.68
CA ASN A 23 19.62 -1.85 -2.94
C ASN A 23 20.11 -3.28 -3.21
N SER A 24 19.48 -4.26 -2.56
CA SER A 24 19.58 -5.64 -2.99
C SER A 24 19.19 -5.62 -4.45
N THR A 25 20.15 -5.89 -5.33
CA THR A 25 19.92 -6.04 -6.76
C THR A 25 19.09 -7.30 -6.93
N GLN A 26 17.79 -7.20 -6.67
CA GLN A 26 16.82 -8.24 -6.99
C GLN A 26 16.81 -8.34 -8.51
N THR A 27 17.56 -9.30 -9.02
CA THR A 27 17.54 -9.63 -10.44
C THR A 27 16.29 -10.46 -10.70
N CYS A 28 15.53 -10.06 -11.71
CA CYS A 28 14.38 -10.83 -12.17
C CYS A 28 14.91 -12.13 -12.80
N THR A 29 14.80 -13.24 -12.08
CA THR A 29 15.34 -14.54 -12.54
C THR A 29 14.49 -15.18 -13.63
N SER A 30 13.23 -14.72 -13.78
CA SER A 30 12.31 -15.19 -14.82
C SER A 30 11.33 -14.09 -15.19
N ILE A 31 10.94 -14.02 -16.48
CA ILE A 31 9.95 -13.05 -16.96
C ILE A 31 8.59 -13.71 -16.98
N GLU A 32 7.66 -13.18 -16.19
CA GLU A 32 6.26 -13.57 -16.22
C GLU A 32 5.57 -13.03 -17.50
N VAL A 33 4.97 -13.91 -18.30
CA VAL A 33 4.31 -13.53 -19.56
C VAL A 33 2.80 -13.48 -19.35
N ARG A 34 2.22 -12.28 -19.49
CA ARG A 34 0.76 -12.10 -19.50
C ARG A 34 0.19 -12.51 -20.85
N LYS A 35 -0.71 -13.49 -20.83
CA LYS A 35 -1.39 -13.99 -22.03
C LYS A 35 -2.80 -13.41 -22.12
N GLU A 36 -3.30 -13.28 -23.35
CA GLU A 36 -4.69 -12.94 -23.60
C GLU A 36 -5.61 -14.13 -23.18
N TRP A 37 -6.78 -13.84 -22.62
CA TRP A 37 -7.65 -14.85 -21.99
C TRP A 37 -8.12 -15.96 -22.95
N ARG A 38 -8.47 -15.64 -24.19
CA ARG A 38 -8.88 -16.60 -25.23
C ARG A 38 -7.69 -17.47 -25.67
N ASN A 39 -6.47 -16.99 -25.52
CA ASN A 39 -5.25 -17.75 -25.81
C ASN A 39 -4.84 -18.72 -24.69
N LEU A 40 -5.51 -18.73 -23.54
CA LEU A 40 -5.25 -19.72 -22.49
C LEU A 40 -5.81 -21.10 -22.89
N THR A 41 -5.15 -22.15 -22.43
CA THR A 41 -5.72 -23.51 -22.47
C THR A 41 -6.86 -23.65 -21.46
N ALA A 42 -7.65 -24.73 -21.58
CA ALA A 42 -8.71 -25.01 -20.61
C ALA A 42 -8.16 -25.20 -19.19
N VAL A 43 -6.98 -25.82 -19.06
CA VAL A 43 -6.29 -26.04 -17.77
C VAL A 43 -5.84 -24.71 -17.18
N GLU A 44 -5.20 -23.83 -17.97
CA GLU A 44 -4.77 -22.51 -17.49
C GLU A 44 -5.95 -21.64 -17.05
N ARG A 45 -7.06 -21.62 -17.81
CA ARG A 45 -8.28 -20.89 -17.40
C ARG A 45 -8.84 -21.42 -16.09
N LYS A 46 -8.94 -22.75 -15.93
CA LYS A 46 -9.40 -23.38 -14.69
C LYS A 46 -8.50 -22.97 -13.52
N ALA A 47 -7.19 -23.07 -13.68
CA ALA A 47 -6.23 -22.68 -12.64
C ALA A 47 -6.36 -21.20 -12.25
N TRP A 48 -6.56 -20.30 -13.22
CA TRP A 48 -6.81 -18.89 -12.94
C TRP A 48 -8.10 -18.67 -12.13
N ILE A 49 -9.21 -19.31 -12.53
CA ILE A 49 -10.50 -19.21 -11.83
C ILE A 49 -10.38 -19.76 -10.40
N GLU A 50 -9.73 -20.90 -10.22
CA GLU A 50 -9.49 -21.50 -8.91
C GLU A 50 -8.65 -20.58 -8.02
N ALA A 51 -7.63 -19.92 -8.58
CA ALA A 51 -6.82 -18.94 -7.85
C ALA A 51 -7.67 -17.74 -7.42
N VAL A 52 -8.51 -17.18 -8.29
CA VAL A 52 -9.39 -16.05 -7.94
C VAL A 52 -10.42 -16.46 -6.88
N ASN A 53 -11.03 -17.62 -7.02
CA ASN A 53 -11.96 -18.16 -6.02
C ASN A 53 -11.27 -18.36 -4.67
N CYS A 54 -10.02 -18.82 -4.68
CA CYS A 54 -9.21 -18.91 -3.45
C CYS A 54 -9.12 -17.54 -2.77
N LEU A 55 -8.80 -16.45 -3.50
CA LEU A 55 -8.72 -15.10 -2.91
C LEU A 55 -10.04 -14.67 -2.24
N ASN A 56 -11.19 -15.07 -2.79
CA ASN A 56 -12.53 -14.80 -2.23
C ASN A 56 -12.89 -15.63 -1.00
N THR A 57 -12.08 -16.64 -0.64
CA THR A 57 -12.30 -17.49 0.55
C THR A 57 -11.24 -17.30 1.62
N ARG A 58 -10.06 -16.80 1.23
CA ARG A 58 -8.96 -16.56 2.16
C ARG A 58 -9.32 -15.36 3.03
N PRO A 59 -9.17 -15.46 4.38
CA PRO A 59 -9.32 -14.30 5.24
C PRO A 59 -8.38 -13.18 4.82
N ARG A 60 -8.78 -11.92 5.05
CA ARG A 60 -7.93 -10.76 4.80
C ARG A 60 -6.56 -10.90 5.45
N SER A 61 -5.55 -10.33 4.80
CA SER A 61 -4.19 -10.31 5.35
C SER A 61 -3.95 -9.13 6.28
N GLY A 62 -4.71 -8.04 6.09
CA GLY A 62 -4.46 -6.76 6.77
C GLY A 62 -3.20 -6.03 6.32
N LYS A 63 -2.46 -6.55 5.32
CA LYS A 63 -1.26 -5.90 4.77
C LYS A 63 -1.61 -4.72 3.86
N LEU A 64 -2.75 -4.79 3.18
CA LEU A 64 -3.31 -3.68 2.40
C LEU A 64 -4.45 -3.07 3.21
N ASN A 65 -4.11 -2.16 4.13
CA ASN A 65 -5.06 -1.52 5.05
C ASN A 65 -5.06 0.00 4.85
N PRO A 66 -5.61 0.50 3.73
CA PRO A 66 -5.64 1.94 3.45
C PRO A 66 -6.49 2.68 4.51
N PRO A 67 -6.22 3.97 4.74
CA PRO A 67 -7.09 4.79 5.57
C PRO A 67 -8.42 5.02 4.83
N LEU A 68 -9.45 4.27 5.21
CA LEU A 68 -10.77 4.41 4.61
C LEU A 68 -11.56 5.47 5.38
N ASN A 69 -12.16 6.41 4.65
CA ASN A 69 -13.18 7.28 5.23
C ASN A 69 -14.52 6.53 5.22
N THR A 70 -14.81 5.86 6.33
CA THR A 70 -16.07 5.17 6.58
C THR A 70 -17.10 6.06 7.28
N VAL A 71 -16.74 7.32 7.55
CA VAL A 71 -17.61 8.28 8.26
C VAL A 71 -18.72 8.72 7.32
N VAL A 72 -19.95 8.69 7.83
CA VAL A 72 -21.19 9.16 7.18
C VAL A 72 -21.24 10.71 7.12
N ASP A 73 -20.10 11.38 6.93
CA ASP A 73 -19.97 12.85 6.86
C ASP A 73 -19.57 13.29 5.44
N TYR A 74 -20.22 12.67 4.47
CA TYR A 74 -20.24 13.15 3.09
C TYR A 74 -21.64 13.66 2.80
N SER A 75 -21.74 14.81 2.14
CA SER A 75 -23.02 15.39 1.71
C SER A 75 -23.75 14.48 0.71
N GLU A 76 -23.04 13.55 0.07
CA GLU A 76 -23.57 12.64 -0.94
C GLU A 76 -23.21 11.18 -0.60
N ILE A 77 -24.21 10.31 -0.62
CA ILE A 77 -24.10 8.88 -0.29
C ILE A 77 -23.12 8.11 -1.20
N TYR A 78 -22.87 8.61 -2.41
CA TYR A 78 -21.98 7.98 -3.41
C TYR A 78 -20.49 8.03 -3.03
N ASP A 79 -20.16 8.84 -2.04
CA ASP A 79 -18.79 9.05 -1.57
C ASP A 79 -18.40 8.14 -0.40
N GLN A 80 -19.36 7.38 0.13
CA GLN A 80 -19.17 6.53 1.30
C GLN A 80 -18.63 5.15 0.89
N ILE A 81 -17.55 4.73 1.57
CA ILE A 81 -16.99 3.39 1.45
C ILE A 81 -17.51 2.55 2.62
N ALA A 82 -18.02 1.35 2.33
CA ALA A 82 -18.47 0.43 3.37
C ALA A 82 -17.33 0.11 4.36
N PRO A 83 -17.62 -0.04 5.66
CA PRO A 83 -16.59 -0.43 6.62
C PRO A 83 -16.09 -1.86 6.35
N VAL A 84 -14.78 -2.04 6.47
CA VAL A 84 -14.14 -3.36 6.46
C VAL A 84 -14.63 -4.15 7.66
N THR A 85 -14.94 -5.43 7.47
CA THR A 85 -15.39 -6.31 8.56
C THR A 85 -14.41 -7.46 8.78
N GLU A 86 -14.52 -8.15 9.92
CA GLU A 86 -13.69 -9.32 10.22
C GLU A 86 -13.90 -10.48 9.24
N ASN A 87 -15.07 -10.54 8.59
CA ASN A 87 -15.40 -11.53 7.57
C ASN A 87 -14.89 -11.16 6.17
N SER A 88 -14.17 -10.04 6.03
CA SER A 88 -13.59 -9.64 4.75
C SER A 88 -12.48 -10.60 4.29
N THR A 89 -12.40 -10.74 2.98
CA THR A 89 -11.54 -11.69 2.28
C THR A 89 -10.24 -11.02 1.84
N TYR A 90 -9.27 -11.83 1.42
CA TYR A 90 -8.05 -11.31 0.81
C TYR A 90 -8.33 -10.61 -0.53
N TYR A 91 -9.41 -10.97 -1.22
CA TYR A 91 -9.86 -10.22 -2.39
C TYR A 91 -10.31 -8.80 -2.00
N ASP A 92 -11.03 -8.65 -0.88
CA ASP A 92 -11.50 -7.35 -0.40
C ASP A 92 -10.36 -6.39 -0.07
N ASP A 93 -9.21 -6.88 0.40
CA ASP A 93 -8.00 -6.09 0.61
C ASP A 93 -7.61 -5.30 -0.67
N PHE A 94 -7.74 -5.90 -1.86
CA PHE A 94 -7.49 -5.23 -3.14
C PHE A 94 -8.61 -4.25 -3.52
N VAL A 95 -9.86 -4.62 -3.25
CA VAL A 95 -11.03 -3.77 -3.55
C VAL A 95 -10.97 -2.48 -2.75
N TYR A 96 -10.69 -2.56 -1.44
CA TYR A 96 -10.58 -1.38 -0.59
C TYR A 96 -9.40 -0.48 -0.97
N ALA A 97 -8.25 -1.07 -1.34
CA ALA A 97 -7.13 -0.30 -1.88
C ALA A 97 -7.52 0.44 -3.17
N HIS A 98 -8.26 -0.21 -4.07
CA HIS A 98 -8.75 0.42 -5.28
C HIS A 98 -9.74 1.56 -5.00
N MET A 99 -10.68 1.36 -4.08
CA MET A 99 -11.66 2.38 -3.69
C MET A 99 -10.97 3.63 -3.10
N ASP A 100 -9.99 3.45 -2.20
CA ASP A 100 -9.18 4.55 -1.64
C ASP A 100 -8.45 5.35 -2.74
N LEU A 101 -7.81 4.65 -3.68
CA LEU A 101 -7.11 5.30 -4.79
C LEU A 101 -8.03 6.12 -5.69
N ASN A 102 -9.27 5.67 -5.90
CA ASN A 102 -10.25 6.44 -6.66
C ASN A 102 -10.66 7.73 -5.94
N ARG A 103 -10.77 7.71 -4.62
CA ARG A 103 -11.04 8.91 -3.82
C ARG A 103 -9.88 9.91 -3.87
N LYS A 104 -8.64 9.44 -3.73
CA LYS A 104 -7.44 10.28 -3.81
C LYS A 104 -7.23 10.90 -5.19
N LYS A 105 -7.58 10.19 -6.26
CA LYS A 105 -7.52 10.73 -7.63
C LYS A 105 -8.64 11.72 -7.93
N ALA A 106 -9.85 11.50 -7.40
CA ALA A 106 -10.99 12.39 -7.57
C ALA A 106 -10.88 13.69 -6.74
N ASN A 107 -10.22 13.63 -5.58
CA ASN A 107 -9.91 14.78 -4.74
C ASN A 107 -8.40 14.81 -4.43
N PRO A 108 -7.56 15.30 -5.36
CA PRO A 108 -6.15 15.50 -5.06
C PRO A 108 -6.02 16.44 -3.86
N PRO A 109 -5.03 16.23 -2.96
CA PRO A 109 -4.81 17.12 -1.84
C PRO A 109 -4.68 18.55 -2.37
N ARG A 110 -5.49 19.46 -1.84
CA ARG A 110 -5.51 20.89 -2.19
C ARG A 110 -4.26 21.61 -1.63
N SER A 111 -3.11 20.95 -1.57
CA SER A 111 -1.84 21.46 -1.11
C SER A 111 -0.89 21.60 -2.30
N HIS A 112 -1.10 22.64 -3.09
CA HIS A 112 -0.10 23.39 -3.89
C HIS A 112 -0.85 24.46 -4.68
N ARG A 113 -1.69 25.26 -4.01
CA ARG A 113 -1.99 26.61 -4.50
C ARG A 113 -0.89 27.47 -3.91
N LEU A 114 0.10 27.78 -4.75
CA LEU A 114 1.15 28.73 -4.47
C LEU A 114 0.53 29.99 -3.84
N THR A 115 0.92 30.28 -2.61
CA THR A 115 0.99 31.62 -2.05
C THR A 115 2.43 31.87 -1.71
#